data_AF-A0AAN6M694-F1
#
_entry.id   AF-A0AAN6M694-F1
#
_cell.length_a   1.000
_cell.length_b   1.000
_cell.length_c   1.000
_cell.angle_alpha   90.00
_cell.angle_beta   90.00
_cell.angle_gamma   90.00
#
_symmetry.space_group_name_H-M   'P 1'
#
loop_
_entity.id
_entity.type
_entity.pdbx_description
1 polymer ?
#
loop_
_entity_poly.entity_id
_entity_poly.type
_entity_poly.pdbx_seq_one_letter_code
_entity_poly.pdbx_strand_id
1 'polypeptide(L)'
;MVEKVIQLKCKCNEYPWGRQGSKSIAATLCSKTPGTDFKIDENTPYSEMWMGTYPELPSYVLSTGEDLQDVLDAHADDLIGQRIIKKFNHTKIPFLPKVLSIAKALPLQLHPNKDLASQLHARDPDQFTDPNHKPEIALALGDFEAFCGFKPLADIERLMQLPPLQAFLPGVKKPSFDDQSLKHVVKFLLTASDEAIRKTNDALLQIPREKYGQDAYILDLLPRLIEQYDNSDNGTIVALITMNYLQLKKGDSIYIPADGIHAYLSGDIIECMARSNNVLNTGFCPRADRDSVDLFTSCLTFTPHSGEECMLRDRPFDRSKGERRGCMRRR
;
A
#
# COMPACT_ATOMS: atom_id res chain seq x y z
N MET A 1 27.74 -7.16 -27.84
CA MET A 1 27.03 -8.11 -26.95
C MET A 1 26.71 -7.33 -25.69
N VAL A 2 25.45 -7.22 -25.32
CA VAL A 2 25.06 -6.46 -24.13
C VAL A 2 25.49 -7.18 -22.85
N GLU A 3 25.89 -6.44 -21.82
CA GLU A 3 26.20 -7.04 -20.52
C GLU A 3 24.97 -7.76 -19.96
N LYS A 4 25.17 -8.97 -19.44
CA LYS A 4 24.07 -9.80 -18.91
C LYS A 4 23.77 -9.55 -17.43
N VAL A 5 24.67 -8.85 -16.74
CA VAL A 5 24.54 -8.47 -15.34
C VAL A 5 24.91 -7.00 -15.26
N ILE A 6 23.92 -6.16 -14.99
CA ILE A 6 24.07 -4.71 -15.00
C ILE A 6 23.85 -4.22 -13.58
N GLN A 7 24.84 -3.52 -13.02
CA GLN A 7 24.68 -2.86 -11.73
C GLN A 7 23.94 -1.53 -11.92
N LEU A 8 22.89 -1.30 -11.14
CA LEU A 8 22.09 -0.09 -11.21
C LEU A 8 22.57 0.97 -10.21
N LYS A 9 22.61 2.22 -10.65
CA LYS A 9 22.56 3.41 -9.81
C LYS A 9 21.09 3.81 -9.65
N CYS A 10 20.53 3.50 -8.49
CA CYS A 10 19.15 3.84 -8.13
C CYS A 10 19.12 5.18 -7.36
N LYS A 11 17.93 5.76 -7.22
CA LYS A 11 17.71 6.96 -6.40
C LYS A 11 16.76 6.64 -5.24
N CYS A 12 16.88 7.43 -4.18
CA CYS A 12 15.97 7.42 -3.04
C CYS A 12 15.18 8.74 -3.04
N ASN A 13 13.86 8.68 -2.88
CA ASN A 13 13.02 9.87 -2.72
C ASN A 13 12.86 10.26 -1.25
N GLU A 14 12.37 11.48 -1.03
CA GLU A 14 12.37 12.16 0.26
C GLU A 14 10.95 12.51 0.73
N TYR A 15 9.97 11.61 0.48
CA TYR A 15 8.60 11.90 0.89
C TYR A 15 8.51 12.07 2.43
N PRO A 16 7.63 12.95 2.94
CA PRO A 16 7.59 13.30 4.37
C PRO A 16 7.24 12.15 5.33
N TRP A 17 6.70 11.05 4.82
CA TRP A 17 6.33 9.87 5.62
C TRP A 17 7.50 8.93 5.92
N GLY A 18 8.65 9.17 5.29
CA GLY A 18 9.83 8.32 5.36
C GLY A 18 10.56 8.37 6.69
N ARG A 19 11.42 7.36 6.94
CA ARG A 19 12.31 7.36 8.09
C ARG A 19 13.39 8.42 7.94
N GLN A 20 13.72 9.08 9.05
CA GLN A 20 14.68 10.16 9.09
C GLN A 20 16.13 9.66 8.93
N GLY A 21 16.87 10.25 8.00
CA GLY A 21 18.30 10.08 7.84
C GLY A 21 18.74 8.62 7.70
N SER A 22 19.78 8.27 8.45
CA SER A 22 20.37 6.93 8.47
C SER A 22 19.46 5.85 9.05
N LYS A 23 18.34 6.23 9.68
CA LYS A 23 17.31 5.26 10.13
C LYS A 23 16.51 4.69 8.95
N SER A 24 16.61 5.29 7.75
CA SER A 24 16.00 4.78 6.54
C SER A 24 16.87 3.70 5.91
N ILE A 25 16.33 2.50 5.74
CA ILE A 25 17.01 1.45 5.00
C ILE A 25 17.12 1.80 3.52
N ALA A 26 16.14 2.52 2.96
CA ALA A 26 16.17 3.00 1.58
C ALA A 26 17.36 3.95 1.37
N ALA A 27 17.56 4.91 2.28
CA ALA A 27 18.73 5.80 2.26
C ALA A 27 20.06 5.04 2.44
N THR A 28 20.09 4.11 3.40
CA THR A 28 21.29 3.31 3.70
C THR A 28 21.70 2.40 2.54
N LEU A 29 20.75 1.84 1.82
CA LEU A 29 21.03 1.04 0.62
C LEU A 29 21.47 1.93 -0.54
N CYS A 30 20.81 3.07 -0.73
CA CYS A 30 21.18 4.04 -1.75
C CYS A 30 22.62 4.55 -1.56
N SER A 31 23.00 4.93 -0.33
CA SER A 31 24.35 5.42 0.01
C SER A 31 25.46 4.38 -0.10
N LYS A 32 25.12 3.09 -0.03
CA LYS A 32 26.07 1.99 -0.24
C LYS A 32 26.34 1.70 -1.71
N THR A 33 25.67 2.39 -2.64
CA THR A 33 25.94 2.25 -4.08
C THR A 33 27.33 2.85 -4.38
N PRO A 34 28.31 2.02 -4.82
CA PRO A 34 29.67 2.49 -5.05
C PRO A 34 29.73 3.56 -6.15
N GLY A 35 30.65 4.51 -6.03
CA GLY A 35 30.87 5.52 -7.07
C GLY A 35 29.73 6.54 -7.22
N THR A 36 28.86 6.66 -6.22
CA THR A 36 27.80 7.68 -6.18
C THR A 36 28.13 8.76 -5.14
N ASP A 37 27.70 9.99 -5.41
CA ASP A 37 27.83 11.12 -4.47
C ASP A 37 26.67 11.20 -3.47
N PHE A 38 25.84 10.16 -3.37
CA PHE A 38 24.68 10.16 -2.47
C PHE A 38 25.16 10.16 -1.02
N LYS A 39 24.85 11.25 -0.30
CA LYS A 39 25.11 11.39 1.12
C LYS A 39 23.79 11.49 1.86
N ILE A 40 23.68 10.76 2.95
CA ILE A 40 22.52 10.81 3.82
C ILE A 40 22.56 12.14 4.60
N ASP A 41 21.49 12.92 4.51
CA ASP A 41 21.23 14.02 5.43
C ASP A 41 20.39 13.51 6.61
N GLU A 42 20.91 13.63 7.82
CA GLU A 42 20.23 13.17 9.04
C GLU A 42 18.97 13.96 9.39
N ASN A 43 18.73 15.11 8.75
CA ASN A 43 17.52 15.91 8.93
C ASN A 43 16.44 15.64 7.88
N THR A 44 16.73 14.80 6.89
CA THR A 44 15.84 14.53 5.76
C THR A 44 15.10 13.21 5.95
N PRO A 45 13.78 13.16 5.71
CA PRO A 45 13.05 11.89 5.61
C PRO A 45 13.37 11.21 4.28
N TYR A 46 13.69 9.92 4.32
CA TYR A 46 13.93 9.10 3.12
C TYR A 46 12.94 7.94 3.07
N SER A 47 12.21 7.85 1.97
CA SER A 47 10.98 7.07 1.86
C SER A 47 11.13 5.83 0.99
N GLU A 48 11.45 6.00 -0.29
CA GLU A 48 11.50 4.90 -1.26
C GLU A 48 12.78 4.92 -2.08
N MET A 49 13.42 3.76 -2.25
CA MET A 49 14.46 3.53 -3.25
C MET A 49 13.88 2.72 -4.40
N TRP A 50 13.83 3.29 -5.61
CA TRP A 50 13.20 2.65 -6.78
C TRP A 50 14.24 1.96 -7.66
N MET A 51 13.88 0.78 -8.18
CA MET A 51 14.75 -0.05 -9.02
C MET A 51 14.06 -0.39 -10.34
N GLY A 52 14.07 0.51 -11.32
CA GLY A 52 13.38 0.29 -12.57
C GLY A 52 13.38 1.49 -13.51
N THR A 53 12.43 1.50 -14.44
CA THR A 53 12.37 2.47 -15.55
C THR A 53 11.21 3.45 -15.45
N TYR A 54 10.88 3.88 -14.23
CA TYR A 54 9.85 4.89 -14.03
C TYR A 54 10.45 6.30 -14.25
N PRO A 55 9.83 7.16 -15.07
CA PRO A 55 10.36 8.49 -15.39
C PRO A 55 10.52 9.42 -14.18
N GLU A 56 9.70 9.23 -13.14
CA GLU A 56 9.71 10.07 -11.93
C GLU A 56 10.95 9.82 -11.08
N LEU A 57 11.42 8.57 -11.01
CA LEU A 57 12.61 8.18 -10.27
C LEU A 57 13.40 7.11 -11.05
N PRO A 58 14.03 7.48 -12.18
CA PRO A 58 14.67 6.52 -13.08
C PRO A 58 15.94 5.94 -12.47
N SER A 59 16.25 4.71 -12.87
CA SER A 59 17.53 4.04 -12.57
C SER A 59 18.49 4.20 -13.74
N TYR A 60 19.79 4.21 -13.44
CA TYR A 60 20.85 4.35 -14.44
C TYR A 60 21.79 3.15 -14.38
N VAL A 61 22.45 2.84 -15.48
CA VAL A 61 23.56 1.88 -15.50
C VAL A 61 24.75 2.50 -14.77
N LEU A 62 25.27 1.83 -13.73
CA LEU A 62 26.30 2.43 -12.87
C LEU A 62 27.62 2.70 -13.62
N SER A 63 28.02 1.80 -14.52
CA SER A 63 29.30 1.87 -15.24
C SER A 63 29.33 2.95 -16.33
N THR A 64 28.21 3.22 -16.99
CA THR A 64 28.12 4.16 -18.12
C THR A 64 27.38 5.45 -17.78
N GLY A 65 26.53 5.43 -16.76
CA GLY A 65 25.65 6.53 -16.40
C GLY A 65 24.42 6.67 -17.31
N GLU A 66 24.22 5.76 -18.26
CA GLU A 66 23.08 5.78 -19.19
C GLU A 66 21.76 5.46 -18.47
N ASP A 67 20.66 6.04 -18.96
CA ASP A 67 19.32 5.72 -18.47
C ASP A 67 18.99 4.26 -18.74
N LEU A 68 18.44 3.55 -17.75
CA LEU A 68 18.14 2.14 -17.89
C LEU A 68 17.09 1.89 -18.98
N GLN A 69 16.10 2.76 -19.18
CA GLN A 69 15.10 2.59 -20.23
C GLN A 69 15.73 2.66 -21.62
N ASP A 70 16.65 3.59 -21.84
CA ASP A 70 17.35 3.75 -23.11
C ASP A 70 18.18 2.50 -23.45
N VAL A 71 18.89 1.94 -22.46
CA VAL A 71 19.66 0.70 -22.63
C VAL A 71 18.76 -0.50 -22.93
N LEU A 72 17.60 -0.60 -22.27
CA LEU A 72 16.61 -1.64 -22.53
C LEU A 72 15.98 -1.51 -23.91
N ASP A 73 15.75 -0.29 -24.39
CA ASP A 73 15.19 -0.04 -25.72
C ASP A 73 16.20 -0.40 -26.83
N ALA A 74 17.47 -0.05 -26.65
CA ALA A 74 18.55 -0.38 -27.58
C ALA A 74 18.83 -1.89 -27.68
N HIS A 75 18.53 -2.65 -26.62
CA HIS A 75 18.82 -4.08 -26.51
C HIS A 75 17.59 -4.92 -26.10
N ALA A 76 16.41 -4.54 -26.60
CA ALA A 76 15.13 -5.07 -26.14
C ALA A 76 15.00 -6.60 -26.28
N ASP A 77 15.44 -7.17 -27.40
CA ASP A 77 15.37 -8.62 -27.62
C ASP A 77 16.26 -9.42 -26.65
N ASP A 78 17.40 -8.86 -26.25
CA ASP A 78 18.35 -9.51 -25.35
C ASP A 78 18.01 -9.31 -23.87
N LEU A 79 17.58 -8.11 -23.48
CA LEU A 79 17.38 -7.72 -22.07
C LEU A 79 15.93 -7.83 -21.58
N ILE A 80 14.93 -7.57 -22.45
CA ILE A 80 13.50 -7.71 -22.12
C ILE A 80 12.97 -9.06 -22.61
N GLY A 81 13.36 -9.43 -23.83
CA GLY A 81 12.96 -10.66 -24.49
C GLY A 81 11.62 -10.55 -25.23
N GLN A 82 11.57 -11.12 -26.44
CA GLN A 82 10.42 -11.07 -27.35
C GLN A 82 9.10 -11.53 -26.71
N ARG A 83 9.15 -12.50 -25.78
CA ARG A 83 7.96 -12.97 -25.06
C ARG A 83 7.32 -11.87 -24.22
N ILE A 84 8.13 -11.08 -23.52
CA ILE A 84 7.64 -10.01 -22.64
C ILE A 84 7.16 -8.83 -23.49
N ILE A 85 7.93 -8.46 -24.54
CA ILE A 85 7.55 -7.43 -25.50
C ILE A 85 6.19 -7.75 -26.13
N LYS A 86 5.99 -8.98 -26.62
CA LYS A 86 4.71 -9.41 -27.20
C LYS A 86 3.55 -9.39 -26.19
N LYS A 87 3.83 -9.71 -24.92
CA LYS A 87 2.80 -9.76 -23.87
C LYS A 87 2.33 -8.37 -23.44
N PHE A 88 3.24 -7.41 -23.31
CA PHE A 88 2.94 -6.08 -22.76
C PHE A 88 2.90 -4.98 -23.82
N ASN A 89 3.31 -5.28 -25.05
CA ASN A 89 3.33 -4.37 -26.20
C ASN A 89 4.21 -3.12 -26.00
N HIS A 90 5.29 -3.26 -25.23
CA HIS A 90 6.31 -2.24 -25.00
C HIS A 90 7.58 -2.89 -24.44
N THR A 91 8.65 -2.10 -24.35
CA THR A 91 9.98 -2.47 -23.81
C THR A 91 10.19 -2.06 -22.35
N LYS A 92 9.24 -1.33 -21.75
CA LYS A 92 9.30 -0.95 -20.32
C LYS A 92 9.24 -2.19 -19.42
N ILE A 93 9.95 -2.15 -18.29
CA ILE A 93 9.83 -3.20 -17.25
C ILE A 93 8.39 -3.18 -16.71
N PRO A 94 7.66 -4.32 -16.71
CA PRO A 94 6.24 -4.36 -16.37
C PRO A 94 5.94 -4.37 -14.86
N PHE A 95 6.95 -4.18 -14.03
CA PHE A 95 6.87 -4.13 -12.57
C PHE A 95 7.89 -3.12 -12.02
N LEU A 96 7.67 -2.67 -10.79
CA LEU A 96 8.56 -1.76 -10.07
C LEU A 96 8.85 -2.34 -8.68
N PRO A 97 10.05 -2.91 -8.46
CA PRO A 97 10.57 -3.18 -7.13
C PRO A 97 10.97 -1.87 -6.45
N LYS A 98 10.69 -1.77 -5.15
CA LYS A 98 11.13 -0.68 -4.31
C LYS A 98 11.57 -1.19 -2.94
N VAL A 99 12.43 -0.42 -2.28
CA VAL A 99 12.61 -0.50 -0.84
C VAL A 99 11.84 0.65 -0.22
N LEU A 100 10.90 0.38 0.68
CA LEU A 100 10.18 1.41 1.43
C LEU A 100 10.67 1.44 2.86
N SER A 101 10.79 2.64 3.42
CA SER A 101 11.18 2.88 4.80
C SER A 101 10.20 3.83 5.47
N ILE A 102 9.24 3.25 6.18
CA ILE A 102 7.99 3.90 6.59
C ILE A 102 8.07 4.30 8.07
N ALA A 103 7.89 5.60 8.35
CA ALA A 103 7.85 6.16 9.70
C ALA A 103 6.45 6.64 10.11
N LYS A 104 5.66 7.08 9.12
CA LYS A 104 4.28 7.53 9.27
C LYS A 104 3.41 6.69 8.34
N ALA A 105 2.14 6.52 8.69
CA ALA A 105 1.23 5.81 7.82
C ALA A 105 1.22 6.41 6.41
N LEU A 106 1.01 5.56 5.42
CA LEU A 106 0.70 5.98 4.06
C LEU A 106 -0.80 6.29 3.97
N PRO A 107 -1.23 7.02 2.91
CA PRO A 107 -2.65 7.23 2.66
C PRO A 107 -3.46 5.93 2.73
N LEU A 108 -4.74 6.02 3.04
CA LEU A 108 -5.66 4.89 2.95
C LEU A 108 -6.01 4.68 1.48
N GLN A 109 -5.39 3.67 0.87
CA GLN A 109 -5.31 3.55 -0.58
C GLN A 109 -6.16 2.42 -1.13
N LEU A 110 -6.46 2.56 -2.42
CA LEU A 110 -7.09 1.57 -3.27
C LEU A 110 -6.58 1.70 -4.70
N HIS A 111 -6.46 0.59 -5.40
CA HIS A 111 -6.11 0.58 -6.82
C HIS A 111 -7.29 0.09 -7.67
N PRO A 112 -7.69 0.82 -8.71
CA PRO A 112 -8.75 0.34 -9.60
C PRO A 112 -8.30 -0.95 -10.30
N ASN A 113 -9.27 -1.82 -10.57
CA ASN A 113 -9.04 -2.96 -11.46
C ASN A 113 -8.76 -2.48 -12.90
N LYS A 114 -8.32 -3.39 -13.76
CA LYS A 114 -7.82 -3.02 -15.09
C LYS A 114 -8.90 -2.39 -15.98
N ASP A 115 -10.11 -2.92 -15.91
CA ASP A 115 -11.23 -2.44 -16.72
C ASP A 115 -11.64 -1.02 -16.29
N LEU A 116 -11.70 -0.78 -14.99
CA LEU A 116 -12.02 0.54 -14.45
C LEU A 116 -10.87 1.53 -14.67
N ALA A 117 -9.61 1.13 -14.47
CA ALA A 117 -8.44 1.94 -14.76
C ALA A 117 -8.42 2.41 -16.22
N SER A 118 -8.77 1.53 -17.16
CA SER A 118 -8.88 1.87 -18.58
C SER A 118 -9.97 2.92 -18.85
N GLN A 119 -11.12 2.79 -18.20
CA GLN A 119 -12.22 3.76 -18.32
C GLN A 119 -11.87 5.11 -17.71
N LEU A 120 -11.22 5.09 -16.54
CA LEU A 120 -10.79 6.29 -15.83
C LEU A 120 -9.71 7.04 -16.61
N HIS A 121 -8.69 6.34 -17.12
CA HIS A 121 -7.65 6.92 -17.98
C HIS A 121 -8.24 7.55 -19.25
N ALA A 122 -9.21 6.89 -19.89
CA ALA A 122 -9.87 7.46 -21.08
C ALA A 122 -10.68 8.73 -20.77
N ARG A 123 -11.18 8.88 -19.54
CA ARG A 123 -11.99 10.02 -19.10
C ARG A 123 -11.15 11.18 -18.56
N ASP A 124 -10.11 10.86 -17.79
CA ASP A 124 -9.24 11.81 -17.10
C ASP A 124 -7.79 11.28 -17.08
N PRO A 125 -7.05 11.44 -18.18
CA PRO A 125 -5.69 10.92 -18.31
C PRO A 125 -4.66 11.67 -17.46
N ASP A 126 -4.99 12.86 -16.95
CA ASP A 126 -4.11 13.64 -16.07
C ASP A 126 -4.13 13.04 -14.65
N GLN A 127 -5.31 12.64 -14.15
CA GLN A 127 -5.44 11.95 -12.87
C GLN A 127 -5.04 10.46 -12.95
N PHE A 128 -5.49 9.75 -13.99
CA PHE A 128 -5.21 8.33 -14.19
C PHE A 128 -4.26 8.19 -15.36
N THR A 129 -2.96 8.19 -15.09
CA THR A 129 -1.92 8.34 -16.13
C THR A 129 -1.69 7.08 -16.99
N ASP A 130 -2.32 5.95 -16.63
CA ASP A 130 -2.24 4.71 -17.38
C ASP A 130 -3.53 3.87 -17.28
N PRO A 131 -3.81 2.98 -18.24
CA PRO A 131 -5.01 2.12 -18.22
C PRO A 131 -4.82 0.81 -17.42
N ASN A 132 -3.77 0.69 -16.61
CA ASN A 132 -3.39 -0.58 -15.99
C ASN A 132 -3.86 -0.68 -14.52
N HIS A 133 -4.00 -1.91 -14.05
CA HIS A 133 -4.19 -2.18 -12.63
C HIS A 133 -2.86 -2.18 -11.87
N LYS A 134 -2.93 -2.10 -10.54
CA LYS A 134 -1.77 -2.04 -9.66
C LYS A 134 -1.84 -3.06 -8.50
N PRO A 135 -1.79 -4.38 -8.77
CA PRO A 135 -1.56 -5.36 -7.72
C PRO A 135 -0.16 -5.18 -7.12
N GLU A 136 -0.03 -5.42 -5.82
CA GLU A 136 1.21 -5.20 -5.08
C GLU A 136 1.56 -6.40 -4.19
N ILE A 137 2.85 -6.56 -3.92
CA ILE A 137 3.36 -7.41 -2.84
C ILE A 137 4.25 -6.57 -1.93
N ALA A 138 4.19 -6.85 -0.63
CA ALA A 138 5.09 -6.27 0.36
C ALA A 138 5.73 -7.40 1.17
N LEU A 139 7.06 -7.37 1.28
CA LEU A 139 7.87 -8.30 2.08
C LEU A 139 8.52 -7.53 3.22
N ALA A 140 8.25 -7.93 4.45
CA ALA A 140 8.80 -7.29 5.65
C ALA A 140 10.30 -7.56 5.80
N LEU A 141 11.09 -6.48 5.94
CA LEU A 141 12.53 -6.54 6.24
C LEU A 141 12.81 -6.54 7.75
N GLY A 142 11.81 -6.18 8.55
CA GLY A 142 11.82 -6.12 10.01
C GLY A 142 10.39 -6.23 10.56
N ASP A 143 10.12 -5.56 11.67
CA ASP A 143 8.74 -5.35 12.11
C ASP A 143 8.04 -4.39 11.14
N PHE A 144 6.86 -4.79 10.67
CA PHE A 144 6.06 -4.07 9.69
C PHE A 144 4.59 -4.11 10.07
N GLU A 145 3.93 -2.95 10.01
CA GLU A 145 2.52 -2.80 10.37
C GLU A 145 1.72 -2.34 9.15
N ALA A 146 0.58 -2.99 8.89
CA ALA A 146 -0.29 -2.63 7.78
C ALA A 146 -1.77 -2.84 8.11
N PHE A 147 -2.63 -2.04 7.51
CA PHE A 147 -4.03 -2.41 7.28
C PHE A 147 -4.17 -3.03 5.90
N CYS A 148 -4.87 -4.17 5.79
CA CYS A 148 -5.05 -4.86 4.51
C CYS A 148 -6.41 -5.57 4.43
N GLY A 149 -7.24 -5.14 3.47
CA GLY A 149 -8.56 -5.71 3.22
C GLY A 149 -9.53 -5.53 4.39
N PHE A 150 -10.81 -5.85 4.15
CA PHE A 150 -11.83 -5.82 5.19
C PHE A 150 -11.77 -7.05 6.08
N LYS A 151 -11.93 -6.86 7.40
CA LYS A 151 -12.09 -7.93 8.40
C LYS A 151 -13.34 -8.76 8.14
N PRO A 152 -13.43 -9.99 8.69
CA PRO A 152 -14.67 -10.74 8.73
C PRO A 152 -15.84 -9.89 9.28
N LEU A 153 -17.01 -10.00 8.65
CA LEU A 153 -18.19 -9.17 8.97
C LEU A 153 -18.61 -9.27 10.43
N ALA A 154 -18.47 -10.44 11.06
CA ALA A 154 -18.81 -10.64 12.47
C ALA A 154 -17.93 -9.81 13.40
N ASP A 155 -16.65 -9.61 13.05
CA ASP A 155 -15.74 -8.77 13.84
C ASP A 155 -16.11 -7.30 13.71
N ILE A 156 -16.42 -6.87 12.49
CA ILE A 156 -16.90 -5.51 12.22
C ILE A 156 -18.22 -5.26 12.95
N GLU A 157 -19.20 -6.16 12.81
CA GLU A 157 -20.50 -6.07 13.47
C GLU A 157 -20.38 -5.95 14.98
N ARG A 158 -19.47 -6.72 15.60
CA ARG A 158 -19.18 -6.64 17.04
C ARG A 158 -18.63 -5.27 17.43
N LEU A 159 -17.65 -4.74 16.68
CA LEU A 159 -17.11 -3.40 16.94
C LEU A 159 -18.17 -2.32 16.76
N MET A 160 -19.03 -2.45 15.74
CA MET A 160 -20.15 -1.52 15.51
C MET A 160 -21.18 -1.49 16.64
N GLN A 161 -21.19 -2.48 17.56
CA GLN A 161 -22.01 -2.43 18.77
C GLN A 161 -21.47 -1.47 19.83
N LEU A 162 -20.23 -0.98 19.72
CA LEU A 162 -19.71 0.04 20.63
C LEU A 162 -20.56 1.32 20.51
N PRO A 163 -21.01 1.92 21.63
CA PRO A 163 -21.95 3.04 21.59
C PRO A 163 -21.55 4.20 20.65
N PRO A 164 -20.26 4.62 20.57
CA PRO A 164 -19.85 5.69 19.65
C PRO A 164 -20.06 5.37 18.16
N LEU A 165 -20.09 4.08 17.78
CA LEU A 165 -20.14 3.64 16.38
C LEU A 165 -21.57 3.35 15.88
N GLN A 166 -22.52 3.15 16.79
CA GLN A 166 -23.89 2.77 16.41
C GLN A 166 -24.60 3.81 15.53
N ALA A 167 -24.21 5.09 15.61
CA ALA A 167 -24.76 6.15 14.78
C ALA A 167 -24.48 5.96 13.27
N PHE A 168 -23.46 5.17 12.91
CA PHE A 168 -23.10 4.88 11.52
C PHE A 168 -23.73 3.59 10.98
N LEU A 169 -24.49 2.86 11.80
CA LEU A 169 -25.23 1.69 11.34
C LEU A 169 -26.45 2.11 10.49
N PRO A 170 -26.84 1.30 9.50
CA PRO A 170 -28.07 1.53 8.76
C PRO A 170 -29.29 1.60 9.70
N GLY A 171 -30.19 2.55 9.48
CA GLY A 171 -31.40 2.71 10.30
C GLY A 171 -32.36 1.51 10.24
N VAL A 172 -32.31 0.72 9.14
CA VAL A 172 -33.06 -0.53 9.01
C VAL A 172 -32.22 -1.68 9.57
N LYS A 173 -32.64 -2.24 10.69
CA LYS A 173 -32.00 -3.42 11.28
C LYS A 173 -32.27 -4.66 10.42
N LYS A 174 -31.24 -5.19 9.78
CA LYS A 174 -31.26 -6.50 9.14
C LYS A 174 -31.02 -7.61 10.17
N PRO A 175 -31.38 -8.87 9.86
CA PRO A 175 -31.07 -10.02 10.71
C PRO A 175 -29.57 -10.28 10.87
N SER A 176 -28.75 -9.86 9.90
CA SER A 176 -27.30 -10.05 9.89
C SER A 176 -26.59 -8.87 9.22
N PHE A 177 -25.37 -8.59 9.68
CA PHE A 177 -24.46 -7.68 8.99
C PHE A 177 -23.91 -8.33 7.72
N ASP A 178 -24.15 -7.71 6.56
CA ASP A 178 -23.76 -8.20 5.22
C ASP A 178 -22.86 -7.19 4.49
N ASP A 179 -22.40 -7.53 3.28
CA ASP A 179 -21.53 -6.66 2.47
C ASP A 179 -22.17 -5.29 2.16
N GLN A 180 -23.52 -5.23 2.10
CA GLN A 180 -24.23 -3.96 1.91
C GLN A 180 -24.23 -3.11 3.18
N SER A 181 -24.32 -3.73 4.36
CA SER A 181 -24.13 -3.06 5.64
C SER A 181 -22.71 -2.51 5.76
N LEU A 182 -21.68 -3.30 5.37
CA LEU A 182 -20.30 -2.84 5.33
C LEU A 182 -20.13 -1.64 4.39
N LYS A 183 -20.64 -1.74 3.16
CA LYS A 183 -20.61 -0.66 2.18
C LYS A 183 -21.25 0.63 2.71
N HIS A 184 -22.39 0.50 3.38
CA HIS A 184 -23.07 1.64 4.02
C HIS A 184 -22.18 2.27 5.10
N VAL A 185 -21.67 1.46 6.04
CA VAL A 185 -20.83 1.93 7.15
C VAL A 185 -19.59 2.65 6.64
N VAL A 186 -18.85 2.04 5.71
CA VAL A 186 -17.63 2.64 5.12
C VAL A 186 -17.97 3.97 4.44
N LYS A 187 -19.01 4.00 3.59
CA LYS A 187 -19.41 5.23 2.90
C LYS A 187 -19.82 6.31 3.90
N PHE A 188 -20.64 5.96 4.89
CA PHE A 188 -21.13 6.92 5.87
C PHE A 188 -19.98 7.49 6.71
N LEU A 189 -19.08 6.63 7.21
CA LEU A 189 -17.87 7.05 7.91
C LEU A 189 -17.00 7.99 7.07
N LEU A 190 -16.74 7.66 5.80
CA LEU A 190 -15.92 8.50 4.91
C LEU A 190 -16.55 9.87 4.61
N THR A 191 -17.89 9.97 4.64
CA THR A 191 -18.62 11.24 4.40
C THR A 191 -19.05 11.97 5.66
N ALA A 192 -18.81 11.41 6.85
CA ALA A 192 -19.22 12.02 8.11
C ALA A 192 -18.48 13.33 8.35
N SER A 193 -19.14 14.27 9.05
CA SER A 193 -18.54 15.56 9.38
C SER A 193 -17.37 15.41 10.33
N ASP A 194 -16.44 16.36 10.26
CA ASP A 194 -15.27 16.41 11.15
C ASP A 194 -15.66 16.39 12.63
N GLU A 195 -16.76 17.07 13.00
CA GLU A 195 -17.28 17.06 14.37
C GLU A 195 -17.75 15.66 14.79
N ALA A 196 -18.45 14.94 13.91
CA ALA A 196 -18.91 13.59 14.19
C ALA A 196 -17.74 12.62 14.36
N ILE A 197 -16.73 12.70 13.49
CA ILE A 197 -15.52 11.86 13.61
C ILE A 197 -14.76 12.17 14.89
N ARG A 198 -14.54 13.45 15.20
CA ARG A 198 -13.82 13.86 16.42
C ARG A 198 -14.51 13.35 17.69
N LYS A 199 -15.83 13.56 17.81
CA LYS A 199 -16.64 13.03 18.92
C LYS A 199 -16.55 11.51 19.02
N THR A 200 -16.56 10.82 17.88
CA THR A 200 -16.48 9.36 17.83
C THR A 200 -15.12 8.88 18.33
N ASN A 201 -14.01 9.45 17.83
CA ASN A 201 -12.66 9.12 18.26
C ASN A 201 -12.44 9.39 19.75
N ASP A 202 -12.84 10.57 20.24
CA ASP A 202 -12.73 10.91 21.66
C ASP A 202 -13.49 9.93 22.54
N ALA A 203 -14.70 9.54 22.14
CA ALA A 203 -15.53 8.59 22.87
C ALA A 203 -15.00 7.16 22.80
N LEU A 204 -14.40 6.73 21.67
CA LEU A 204 -13.75 5.42 21.55
C LEU A 204 -12.59 5.28 22.56
N LEU A 205 -11.80 6.33 22.77
CA LEU A 205 -10.72 6.33 23.77
C LEU A 205 -11.22 6.18 25.22
N GLN A 206 -12.51 6.46 25.49
CA GLN A 206 -13.12 6.28 26.81
C GLN A 206 -13.71 4.89 27.03
N ILE A 207 -13.80 4.05 26.00
CA ILE A 207 -14.34 2.69 26.13
C ILE A 207 -13.30 1.78 26.82
N PRO A 208 -13.69 0.99 27.84
CA PRO A 208 -12.78 0.06 28.50
C PRO A 208 -12.15 -0.95 27.54
N ARG A 209 -10.86 -1.26 27.71
CA ARG A 209 -10.06 -2.12 26.83
C ARG A 209 -10.71 -3.49 26.60
N GLU A 210 -11.38 -4.04 27.62
CA GLU A 210 -12.03 -5.35 27.59
C GLU A 210 -13.19 -5.40 26.60
N LYS A 211 -13.82 -4.25 26.28
CA LYS A 211 -14.92 -4.18 25.31
C LYS A 211 -14.46 -4.36 23.86
N TYR A 212 -13.18 -4.12 23.59
CA TYR A 212 -12.60 -4.33 22.26
C TYR A 212 -12.22 -5.78 21.99
N GLY A 213 -12.02 -6.59 23.04
CA GLY A 213 -11.57 -7.98 22.90
C GLY A 213 -10.24 -8.07 22.16
N GLN A 214 -10.22 -8.85 21.07
CA GLN A 214 -9.03 -9.01 20.22
C GLN A 214 -8.59 -7.72 19.50
N ASP A 215 -9.48 -6.74 19.37
CA ASP A 215 -9.18 -5.46 18.71
C ASP A 215 -8.71 -4.37 19.68
N ALA A 216 -8.26 -4.75 20.88
CA ALA A 216 -7.76 -3.81 21.87
C ALA A 216 -6.60 -2.93 21.37
N TYR A 217 -5.90 -3.37 20.31
CA TYR A 217 -4.90 -2.58 19.60
C TYR A 217 -5.44 -1.22 19.10
N ILE A 218 -6.76 -1.08 18.92
CA ILE A 218 -7.40 0.18 18.51
C ILE A 218 -7.07 1.32 19.49
N LEU A 219 -7.01 1.02 20.80
CA LEU A 219 -6.68 2.02 21.82
C LEU A 219 -5.23 2.48 21.75
N ASP A 220 -4.35 1.66 21.18
CA ASP A 220 -2.93 1.96 21.02
C ASP A 220 -2.68 2.68 19.68
N LEU A 221 -3.40 2.28 18.62
CA LEU A 221 -3.27 2.85 17.28
C LEU A 221 -4.00 4.18 17.08
N LEU A 222 -5.18 4.36 17.69
CA LEU A 222 -5.99 5.56 17.49
C LEU A 222 -5.22 6.83 17.88
N PRO A 223 -4.58 6.94 19.08
CA PRO A 223 -3.78 8.11 19.42
C PRO A 223 -2.61 8.34 18.46
N ARG A 224 -1.94 7.26 18.03
CA ARG A 224 -0.81 7.34 17.09
C ARG A 224 -1.25 7.90 15.73
N LEU A 225 -2.38 7.45 15.21
CA LEU A 225 -2.92 7.93 13.93
C LEU A 225 -3.44 9.37 14.05
N ILE A 226 -4.03 9.75 15.18
CA ILE A 226 -4.41 11.14 15.47
C ILE A 226 -3.19 12.05 15.47
N GLU A 227 -2.09 11.64 16.12
CA GLU A 227 -0.84 12.42 16.14
C GLU A 227 -0.23 12.58 14.74
N GLN A 228 -0.29 11.53 13.93
CA GLN A 228 0.20 11.57 12.55
C GLN A 228 -0.70 12.42 11.64
N TYR A 229 -1.99 12.53 11.93
CA TYR A 229 -2.98 13.22 11.11
C TYR A 229 -3.83 14.19 11.94
N ASP A 230 -5.16 14.16 11.77
CA ASP A 230 -6.10 14.92 12.57
C ASP A 230 -7.05 13.95 13.28
N ASN A 231 -7.52 14.36 14.46
CA ASN A 231 -8.60 13.68 15.15
C ASN A 231 -9.94 13.66 14.38
N SER A 232 -10.06 14.38 13.27
CA SER A 232 -11.19 14.28 12.34
C SER A 232 -10.94 13.43 11.10
N ASP A 233 -9.80 12.74 10.95
CA ASP A 233 -9.54 11.92 9.76
C ASP A 233 -10.50 10.71 9.68
N ASN A 234 -11.38 10.72 8.69
CA ASN A 234 -12.38 9.67 8.47
C ASN A 234 -11.74 8.29 8.20
N GLY A 235 -10.57 8.26 7.54
CA GLY A 235 -9.87 7.01 7.21
C GLY A 235 -9.37 6.28 8.46
N THR A 236 -9.06 7.01 9.53
CA THR A 236 -8.69 6.43 10.82
C THR A 236 -9.76 5.47 11.36
N ILE A 237 -11.02 5.91 11.42
CA ILE A 237 -12.11 5.05 11.92
C ILE A 237 -12.40 3.92 10.93
N VAL A 238 -12.42 4.20 9.62
CA VAL A 238 -12.62 3.16 8.61
C VAL A 238 -11.58 2.05 8.76
N ALA A 239 -10.30 2.40 8.86
CA ALA A 239 -9.22 1.42 8.96
C ALA A 239 -9.29 0.63 10.26
N LEU A 240 -9.42 1.30 11.41
CA LEU A 240 -9.42 0.66 12.72
C LEU A 240 -10.60 -0.31 12.90
N ILE A 241 -11.79 0.09 12.42
CA ILE A 241 -13.02 -0.66 12.66
C ILE A 241 -13.25 -1.74 11.59
N THR A 242 -12.90 -1.46 10.33
CA THR A 242 -13.31 -2.33 9.22
C THR A 242 -12.18 -3.15 8.60
N MET A 243 -10.90 -2.82 8.82
CA MET A 243 -9.79 -3.45 8.09
C MET A 243 -8.91 -4.33 8.95
N ASN A 244 -8.33 -5.39 8.37
CA ASN A 244 -7.43 -6.26 9.12
C ASN A 244 -6.15 -5.49 9.47
N TYR A 245 -5.84 -5.39 10.75
CA TYR A 245 -4.55 -4.90 11.22
C TYR A 245 -3.56 -6.07 11.30
N LEU A 246 -2.46 -5.96 10.57
CA LEU A 246 -1.43 -6.98 10.48
C LEU A 246 -0.14 -6.48 11.10
N GLN A 247 0.44 -7.29 11.98
CA GLN A 247 1.78 -7.12 12.54
C GLN A 247 2.68 -8.20 11.96
N LEU A 248 3.50 -7.81 11.00
CA LEU A 248 4.34 -8.69 10.19
C LEU A 248 5.76 -8.68 10.73
N LYS A 249 6.40 -9.84 10.71
CA LYS A 249 7.80 -10.04 11.08
C LYS A 249 8.66 -10.19 9.83
N LYS A 250 9.97 -10.04 10.02
CA LYS A 250 10.94 -10.20 8.93
C LYS A 250 10.73 -11.51 8.18
N GLY A 251 10.55 -11.40 6.87
CA GLY A 251 10.30 -12.54 5.98
C GLY A 251 8.82 -12.81 5.71
N ASP A 252 7.91 -12.27 6.51
CA ASP A 252 6.49 -12.30 6.19
C ASP A 252 6.21 -11.42 4.97
N SER A 253 5.25 -11.85 4.16
CA SER A 253 4.82 -11.07 2.99
C SER A 253 3.31 -11.07 2.84
N ILE A 254 2.80 -9.96 2.30
CA ILE A 254 1.39 -9.78 1.96
C ILE A 254 1.24 -9.52 0.47
N TYR A 255 0.06 -9.84 -0.05
CA TYR A 255 -0.36 -9.51 -1.41
C TYR A 255 -1.60 -8.64 -1.36
N ILE A 256 -1.51 -7.47 -1.99
CA ILE A 256 -2.64 -6.57 -2.21
C ILE A 256 -3.20 -6.88 -3.60
N PRO A 257 -4.47 -7.36 -3.71
CA PRO A 257 -5.13 -7.54 -5.01
C PRO A 257 -5.38 -6.18 -5.69
N ALA A 258 -6.17 -6.16 -6.77
CA ALA A 258 -6.50 -4.91 -7.46
C ALA A 258 -7.33 -4.00 -6.54
N ASP A 259 -8.64 -4.00 -6.61
CA ASP A 259 -9.62 -3.52 -5.61
C ASP A 259 -9.37 -3.70 -4.07
N GLY A 260 -8.18 -4.06 -3.58
CA GLY A 260 -7.89 -4.21 -2.16
C GLY A 260 -7.58 -2.89 -1.46
N ILE A 261 -8.44 -2.50 -0.52
CA ILE A 261 -8.16 -1.39 0.40
C ILE A 261 -6.99 -1.72 1.34
N HIS A 262 -6.03 -0.83 1.50
CA HIS A 262 -4.86 -1.05 2.35
C HIS A 262 -4.19 0.27 2.79
N ALA A 263 -3.35 0.19 3.81
CA ALA A 263 -2.47 1.27 4.24
C ALA A 263 -1.25 0.69 4.98
N TYR A 264 -0.04 1.07 4.61
CA TYR A 264 1.15 0.70 5.37
C TYR A 264 1.40 1.72 6.48
N LEU A 265 1.64 1.27 7.71
CA LEU A 265 1.65 2.14 8.90
C LEU A 265 3.07 2.48 9.37
N SER A 266 3.94 1.47 9.40
CA SER A 266 5.31 1.61 9.89
C SER A 266 6.15 0.40 9.44
N GLY A 267 7.46 0.59 9.34
CA GLY A 267 8.41 -0.51 9.11
C GLY A 267 9.18 -0.37 7.81
N ASP A 268 10.00 -1.37 7.53
CA ASP A 268 10.84 -1.43 6.34
C ASP A 268 10.42 -2.64 5.49
N ILE A 269 10.19 -2.44 4.19
CA ILE A 269 9.71 -3.49 3.28
C ILE A 269 10.43 -3.47 1.93
N ILE A 270 10.43 -4.61 1.25
CA ILE A 270 10.52 -4.67 -0.21
C ILE A 270 9.11 -4.68 -0.75
N GLU A 271 8.77 -3.69 -1.57
CA GLU A 271 7.54 -3.67 -2.35
C GLU A 271 7.83 -4.10 -3.78
N CYS A 272 6.89 -4.79 -4.41
CA CYS A 272 6.87 -4.89 -5.86
C CYS A 272 5.43 -4.74 -6.39
N MET A 273 5.26 -3.80 -7.29
CA MET A 273 3.96 -3.46 -7.88
C MET A 273 3.99 -3.66 -9.40
N ALA A 274 2.82 -3.90 -10.00
CA ALA A 274 2.69 -3.79 -11.45
C ALA A 274 2.97 -2.35 -11.91
N ARG A 275 3.34 -2.19 -13.19
CA ARG A 275 3.57 -0.85 -13.75
C ARG A 275 2.27 -0.05 -13.88
N SER A 276 1.92 0.72 -12.85
CA SER A 276 0.82 1.70 -12.84
C SER A 276 1.07 2.78 -11.77
N ASN A 277 0.53 3.98 -11.94
CA ASN A 277 0.48 5.04 -10.92
C ASN A 277 -0.93 5.28 -10.37
N ASN A 278 -1.92 4.51 -10.82
CA ASN A 278 -3.31 4.69 -10.41
C ASN A 278 -3.52 4.37 -8.93
N VAL A 279 -3.91 5.37 -8.16
CA VAL A 279 -4.21 5.26 -6.74
C VAL A 279 -5.37 6.17 -6.38
N LEU A 280 -6.25 5.70 -5.49
CA LEU A 280 -7.30 6.49 -4.88
C LEU A 280 -7.07 6.55 -3.37
N ASN A 281 -7.14 7.73 -2.78
CA ASN A 281 -6.88 7.97 -1.36
C ASN A 281 -8.11 8.60 -0.68
N THR A 282 -8.54 8.10 0.48
CA THR A 282 -9.69 8.69 1.21
C THR A 282 -9.44 9.05 2.67
N GLY A 283 -8.22 8.80 3.17
CA GLY A 283 -7.80 9.13 4.52
C GLY A 283 -6.30 8.95 4.67
N PHE A 284 -5.76 9.23 5.85
CA PHE A 284 -4.30 9.23 6.07
C PHE A 284 -3.54 10.12 5.08
N CYS A 285 -4.18 11.19 4.62
CA CYS A 285 -3.62 12.20 3.73
C CYS A 285 -4.33 13.55 3.94
N PRO A 286 -3.71 14.67 3.54
CA PRO A 286 -4.35 15.97 3.51
C PRO A 286 -5.70 15.95 2.78
N ARG A 287 -6.65 16.76 3.22
CA ARG A 287 -8.01 16.81 2.64
C ARG A 287 -8.02 17.12 1.14
N ALA A 288 -7.08 17.95 0.69
CA ALA A 288 -6.95 18.33 -0.72
C ALA A 288 -6.47 17.17 -1.62
N ASP A 289 -5.82 16.16 -1.04
CA ASP A 289 -5.27 14.99 -1.75
C ASP A 289 -6.24 13.80 -1.73
N ARG A 290 -7.46 13.99 -1.22
CA ARG A 290 -8.47 12.93 -1.14
C ARG A 290 -9.30 12.87 -2.40
N ASP A 291 -9.48 11.66 -2.90
CA ASP A 291 -10.37 11.36 -4.00
C ASP A 291 -11.84 11.35 -3.58
N SER A 292 -12.71 11.36 -4.58
CA SER A 292 -14.15 11.20 -4.38
C SER A 292 -14.46 9.89 -3.64
N VAL A 293 -15.16 10.00 -2.51
CA VAL A 293 -15.65 8.84 -1.75
C VAL A 293 -16.56 7.96 -2.61
N ASP A 294 -17.35 8.55 -3.51
CA ASP A 294 -18.19 7.79 -4.44
C ASP A 294 -17.35 6.97 -5.41
N LEU A 295 -16.28 7.56 -5.96
CA LEU A 295 -15.35 6.83 -6.83
C LEU A 295 -14.63 5.72 -6.06
N PHE A 296 -14.06 6.04 -4.90
CA PHE A 296 -13.36 5.09 -4.04
C PHE A 296 -14.26 3.89 -3.67
N THR A 297 -15.47 4.16 -3.19
CA THR A 297 -16.43 3.10 -2.83
C THR A 297 -16.99 2.34 -4.03
N SER A 298 -16.99 2.92 -5.23
CA SER A 298 -17.36 2.19 -6.46
C SER A 298 -16.30 1.20 -6.93
N CYS A 299 -15.03 1.40 -6.53
CA CYS A 299 -13.92 0.51 -6.88
C CYS A 299 -13.84 -0.73 -5.96
N LEU A 300 -14.44 -0.67 -4.77
CA LEU A 300 -14.40 -1.74 -3.78
C LEU A 300 -15.42 -2.83 -4.08
N THR A 301 -14.99 -4.08 -3.93
CA THR A 301 -15.88 -5.26 -3.95
C THR A 301 -16.65 -5.44 -2.64
N PHE A 302 -16.16 -4.84 -1.55
CA PHE A 302 -16.64 -5.06 -0.18
C PHE A 302 -16.66 -6.53 0.25
N THR A 303 -15.80 -7.34 -0.37
CA THR A 303 -15.63 -8.74 0.04
C THR A 303 -14.71 -8.80 1.26
N PRO A 304 -15.18 -9.33 2.40
CA PRO A 304 -14.37 -9.55 3.60
C PRO A 304 -13.36 -10.67 3.41
N HIS A 305 -12.20 -10.55 4.05
CA HIS A 305 -11.17 -11.56 4.07
C HIS A 305 -10.55 -11.65 5.47
N SER A 306 -10.16 -12.85 5.89
CA SER A 306 -9.32 -13.00 7.07
C SER A 306 -7.94 -12.39 6.83
N GLY A 307 -7.27 -11.93 7.89
CA GLY A 307 -5.89 -11.46 7.79
C GLY A 307 -4.92 -12.50 7.20
N GLU A 308 -5.19 -13.80 7.40
CA GLU A 308 -4.44 -14.90 6.81
C GLU A 308 -4.55 -14.98 5.28
N GLU A 309 -5.69 -14.57 4.70
CA GLU A 309 -5.86 -14.53 3.24
C GLU A 309 -5.08 -13.39 2.58
N CYS A 310 -4.70 -12.38 3.35
CA CYS A 310 -3.78 -11.32 2.93
C CYS A 310 -2.33 -11.82 2.83
N MET A 311 -1.98 -12.89 3.57
CA MET A 311 -0.63 -13.42 3.65
C MET A 311 -0.22 -14.14 2.36
N LEU A 312 0.92 -13.75 1.81
CA LEU A 312 1.60 -14.44 0.74
C LEU A 312 2.55 -15.49 1.33
N ARG A 313 2.03 -16.68 1.59
CA ARG A 313 2.82 -17.78 2.17
C ARG A 313 3.90 -18.29 1.23
N ASP A 314 5.04 -18.68 1.82
CA ASP A 314 6.13 -19.33 1.09
C ASP A 314 5.67 -20.67 0.52
N ARG A 315 6.17 -21.01 -0.67
CA ARG A 315 5.97 -22.32 -1.27
C ARG A 315 7.31 -22.90 -1.70
N PRO A 316 7.57 -24.19 -1.46
CA PRO A 316 8.74 -24.85 -2.01
C PRO A 316 8.80 -24.65 -3.53
N PHE A 317 9.98 -24.33 -4.04
CA PHE A 317 10.23 -24.24 -5.47
C PHE A 317 11.13 -25.39 -5.88
N ASP A 318 10.59 -26.35 -6.66
CA ASP A 318 11.25 -27.62 -6.96
C ASP A 318 12.61 -27.51 -7.66
N ARG A 319 12.92 -26.34 -8.24
CA ARG A 319 14.21 -26.07 -8.89
C ARG A 319 15.21 -25.31 -7.99
N SER A 320 14.82 -24.95 -6.77
CA SER A 320 15.73 -24.38 -5.78
C SER A 320 16.69 -25.46 -5.30
N LYS A 321 17.99 -25.31 -5.60
CA LYS A 321 19.04 -26.16 -5.04
C LYS A 321 19.54 -25.48 -3.77
N GLY A 322 19.05 -25.93 -2.60
CA GLY A 322 19.41 -25.42 -1.27
C GLY A 322 18.19 -25.17 -0.39
N GLU A 323 18.39 -24.95 0.91
CA GLU A 323 17.31 -24.73 1.91
C GLU A 323 16.50 -23.43 1.73
N ARG A 324 16.71 -22.67 0.65
CA ARG A 324 16.03 -21.39 0.41
C ARG A 324 14.67 -21.62 -0.24
N ARG A 325 13.61 -21.35 0.52
CA ARG A 325 12.21 -21.35 0.08
C ARG A 325 11.87 -20.04 -0.64
N GLY A 326 11.02 -20.07 -1.66
CA GLY A 326 10.54 -18.88 -2.38
C GLY A 326 9.07 -18.59 -2.09
N CYS A 327 8.60 -17.37 -2.29
CA CYS A 327 7.16 -17.06 -2.25
C CYS A 327 6.58 -17.13 -3.67
N MET A 328 5.53 -17.94 -3.88
CA MET A 328 4.82 -17.98 -5.16
C MET A 328 3.33 -18.28 -4.93
N ARG A 329 2.44 -17.37 -5.34
CA ARG A 329 1.00 -17.62 -5.47
C ARG A 329 0.71 -17.98 -6.93
N ARG A 330 0.27 -19.21 -7.19
CA ARG A 330 -0.34 -19.54 -8.48
C ARG A 330 -1.72 -18.88 -8.50
N ARG A 331 -1.99 -18.08 -9.53
CA ARG A 331 -3.34 -17.62 -9.86
C ARG A 331 -4.22 -18.80 -10.20
#